data_AF-D1MBK5-F1
#
_entry.id   AF-D1MBK5-F1
#
_cell.length_a   1.000
_cell.length_b   1.000
_cell.length_c   1.000
_cell.angle_alpha   90.00
_cell.angle_beta   90.00
_cell.angle_gamma   90.00
#
_symmetry.space_group_name_H-M   'P 1'
#
loop_
_entity.id
_entity.type
_entity.pdbx_description
1 polymer ?
#
loop_
_entity_poly.entity_id
_entity_poly.type
_entity_poly.pdbx_seq_one_letter_code
_entity_poly.pdbx_strand_id
1 'polypeptide(L)'
;MRHPDYPIWSFIAILLVALPAPWHLRARNVATLCLICWLVIANSCTFVNSLIWDGNYSDKSPVWCDISSRIHLLVNYAIPACSLAQMRRLESVASSRRSLISARDRKRRLLQEIGLCILVPVILTGLCVVVQG
;
A
#
# COMPACT_ATOMS: atom_id res chain seq x y z
N MET A 1 25.35 -11.48 -6.94
CA MET A 1 24.11 -12.28 -6.91
C MET A 1 24.20 -13.42 -5.91
N ARG A 2 24.10 -13.10 -4.60
CA ARG A 2 23.98 -14.15 -3.56
C ARG A 2 22.58 -14.77 -3.53
N HIS A 3 21.57 -14.06 -4.04
CA HIS A 3 20.17 -14.52 -4.15
C HIS A 3 19.46 -13.93 -5.38
N PRO A 4 19.57 -14.56 -6.57
CA PRO A 4 18.91 -14.09 -7.79
C PRO A 4 17.39 -14.31 -7.80
N ASP A 5 16.85 -15.00 -6.80
CA ASP A 5 15.45 -15.36 -6.64
C ASP A 5 14.57 -14.16 -6.23
N TYR A 6 15.05 -13.26 -5.38
CA TYR A 6 14.29 -12.09 -4.90
C TYR A 6 13.74 -11.17 -6.01
N PRO A 7 14.51 -10.75 -7.04
CA PRO A 7 13.98 -9.87 -8.08
C PRO A 7 12.96 -10.59 -8.96
N ILE A 8 13.13 -11.90 -9.18
CA ILE A 8 12.20 -12.71 -9.99
C ILE A 8 10.84 -12.79 -9.27
N TRP A 9 10.84 -13.15 -7.99
CA TRP A 9 9.60 -13.22 -7.20
C TRP A 9 8.93 -11.86 -7.03
N SER A 10 9.71 -10.79 -6.84
CA SER A 10 9.17 -9.43 -6.74
C SER A 10 8.49 -8.99 -8.04
N PHE A 11 9.09 -9.30 -9.20
CA PHE A 11 8.50 -8.99 -10.50
C PHE A 11 7.21 -9.78 -10.76
N ILE A 12 7.21 -11.08 -10.45
CA ILE A 12 6.01 -11.92 -10.54
C ILE A 12 4.91 -11.37 -9.62
N ALA A 13 5.25 -10.99 -8.39
CA ALA A 13 4.31 -10.41 -7.44
C ALA A 13 3.68 -9.12 -7.96
N ILE A 14 4.46 -8.23 -8.60
CA ILE A 14 3.93 -7.00 -9.22
C ILE A 14 2.89 -7.35 -10.29
N LEU A 15 3.20 -8.29 -11.18
CA LEU A 15 2.26 -8.71 -12.24
C LEU A 15 0.98 -9.32 -11.66
N LEU A 16 1.13 -10.19 -10.66
CA LEU A 16 0.02 -10.91 -10.05
C LEU A 16 -0.91 -9.96 -9.27
N VAL A 17 -0.33 -8.98 -8.58
CA VAL A 17 -1.08 -7.94 -7.84
C VAL A 17 -1.74 -6.92 -8.78
N ALA A 18 -1.13 -6.64 -9.94
CA ALA A 18 -1.70 -5.73 -10.94
C ALA A 18 -2.87 -6.37 -11.71
N LEU A 19 -2.88 -7.69 -11.89
CA LEU A 19 -3.91 -8.42 -12.62
C LEU A 19 -5.35 -8.13 -12.13
N PRO A 20 -5.67 -8.11 -10.82
CA PRO A 20 -7.01 -7.81 -10.34
C PRO A 20 -7.38 -6.32 -10.33
N ALA A 21 -6.42 -5.41 -10.56
CA ALA A 21 -6.66 -3.97 -10.57
C ALA A 21 -7.79 -3.53 -11.53
N PRO A 22 -7.84 -3.95 -12.82
CA PRO A 22 -8.91 -3.56 -13.73
C PRO A 22 -10.30 -4.03 -13.27
N TRP A 23 -10.42 -5.24 -12.71
CA TRP A 23 -11.70 -5.75 -12.21
C TRP A 23 -12.20 -4.94 -11.00
N HIS A 24 -11.30 -4.62 -10.06
CA HIS A 24 -11.65 -3.81 -8.90
C HIS A 24 -11.91 -2.33 -9.23
N LEU A 25 -11.29 -1.81 -10.30
CA LEU A 25 -11.58 -0.49 -10.84
C LEU A 25 -13.02 -0.42 -11.36
N ARG A 26 -13.47 -1.45 -12.09
CA ARG A 26 -14.86 -1.54 -12.55
C ARG A 26 -15.85 -1.66 -11.38
N ALA A 27 -15.48 -2.39 -10.33
CA ALA A 27 -16.26 -2.52 -9.10
C ALA A 27 -16.25 -1.26 -8.20
N ARG A 28 -15.49 -0.22 -8.57
CA ARG A 28 -15.27 1.02 -7.81
C ARG A 28 -14.89 0.74 -6.35
N ASN A 29 -14.01 -0.25 -6.13
CA ASN A 29 -13.54 -0.61 -4.80
C ASN A 29 -12.25 0.14 -4.45
N VAL A 30 -12.38 1.34 -3.89
CA VAL A 30 -11.24 2.23 -3.63
C VAL A 30 -10.28 1.64 -2.60
N ALA A 31 -10.78 1.03 -1.52
CA ALA A 31 -9.93 0.40 -0.51
C ALA A 31 -9.00 -0.68 -1.11
N THR A 32 -9.54 -1.56 -1.95
CA THR A 32 -8.74 -2.60 -2.60
C THR A 32 -7.80 -2.04 -3.67
N LEU A 33 -8.20 -1.00 -4.40
CA LEU A 33 -7.29 -0.32 -5.34
C LEU A 33 -6.11 0.34 -4.61
N CYS A 34 -6.35 1.02 -3.49
CA CYS A 34 -5.29 1.57 -2.65
C CYS A 34 -4.34 0.47 -2.15
N LEU A 35 -4.89 -0.66 -1.68
CA LEU A 35 -4.08 -1.81 -1.25
C LEU A 35 -3.18 -2.34 -2.38
N ILE A 36 -3.76 -2.52 -3.58
CA ILE A 36 -3.03 -2.95 -4.78
C ILE A 36 -1.90 -1.95 -5.10
N CYS A 37 -2.19 -0.64 -5.11
CA CYS A 37 -1.16 0.37 -5.36
C CYS A 37 -0.02 0.30 -4.34
N TRP A 38 -0.32 0.18 -3.04
CA TRP A 38 0.70 0.06 -2.00
C TRP A 38 1.54 -1.21 -2.13
N LEU A 39 0.92 -2.34 -2.47
CA LEU A 39 1.62 -3.60 -2.71
C LEU A 39 2.53 -3.52 -3.94
N VAL A 40 2.10 -2.87 -5.03
CA VAL A 40 2.97 -2.63 -6.20
C VAL A 40 4.18 -1.79 -5.81
N ILE A 41 3.97 -0.68 -5.10
CA ILE A 41 5.05 0.20 -4.62
C ILE A 41 6.04 -0.58 -3.74
N ALA A 42 5.54 -1.41 -2.82
CA ALA A 42 6.37 -2.22 -1.94
C ALA A 42 7.25 -3.21 -2.71
N ASN A 43 6.65 -3.98 -3.62
CA ASN A 43 7.38 -4.96 -4.44
C ASN A 43 8.36 -4.28 -5.41
N SER A 44 8.03 -3.10 -5.94
CA SER A 44 8.97 -2.31 -6.74
C SER A 44 10.17 -1.85 -5.94
N CYS A 45 9.99 -1.42 -4.69
CA CYS A 45 11.11 -1.07 -3.82
C CYS A 45 11.99 -2.28 -3.52
N THR A 46 11.40 -3.44 -3.20
CA THR A 46 12.15 -4.68 -2.97
C THR A 46 12.94 -5.09 -4.21
N PHE A 47 12.34 -4.98 -5.41
CA PHE A 47 13.00 -5.25 -6.68
C PHE A 47 14.23 -4.34 -6.88
N VAL A 48 14.06 -3.02 -6.74
CA VAL A 48 15.16 -2.06 -6.92
C VAL A 48 16.24 -2.25 -5.84
N ASN A 49 15.87 -2.51 -4.59
CA ASN A 49 16.81 -2.79 -3.51
C ASN A 49 17.65 -4.05 -3.79
N SER A 50 17.02 -5.11 -4.30
CA SER A 50 17.74 -6.34 -4.67
C SER A 50 18.70 -6.14 -5.83
N LEU A 51 18.48 -5.15 -6.71
CA LEU A 51 19.39 -4.81 -7.80
C LEU A 51 20.56 -3.94 -7.34
N ILE A 52 20.31 -2.92 -6.51
CA ILE A 52 21.32 -1.96 -6.07
C ILE A 52 22.33 -2.60 -5.10
N TRP A 53 21.83 -3.38 -4.14
CA TRP A 53 22.66 -4.03 -3.11
C TRP A 53 23.04 -5.47 -3.46
N ASP A 54 23.05 -5.80 -4.74
CA ASP A 54 23.46 -7.13 -5.18
C ASP A 54 24.94 -7.40 -4.85
N GLY A 55 25.17 -8.26 -3.85
CA GLY A 55 26.53 -8.66 -3.43
C GLY A 55 27.35 -7.55 -2.78
N ASN A 56 26.73 -6.44 -2.36
CA ASN A 56 27.43 -5.35 -1.70
C ASN A 56 26.54 -4.68 -0.64
N TYR A 57 27.11 -4.39 0.53
CA TYR A 57 26.46 -3.73 1.66
C TYR A 57 26.83 -2.24 1.76
N SER A 58 27.71 -1.74 0.90
CA SER A 58 28.13 -0.34 0.89
C SER A 58 27.00 0.58 0.43
N ASP A 59 26.89 1.76 1.05
CA ASP A 59 25.94 2.82 0.72
C ASP A 59 26.25 3.48 -0.64
N LYS A 60 26.02 2.73 -1.73
CA LYS A 60 26.25 3.22 -3.10
C LYS A 60 25.28 4.33 -3.52
N SER A 61 24.12 4.42 -2.86
CA SER A 61 23.10 5.45 -3.13
C SER A 61 22.42 5.88 -1.83
N PRO A 62 23.00 6.84 -1.10
CA PRO A 62 22.45 7.30 0.18
C PRO A 62 21.05 7.92 0.02
N VAL A 63 20.80 8.63 -1.09
CA VAL A 63 19.48 9.23 -1.38
C VAL A 63 18.42 8.15 -1.57
N TRP A 64 18.74 7.06 -2.27
CA TRP A 64 17.79 5.95 -2.46
C TRP A 64 17.56 5.16 -1.16
N CYS A 65 18.60 4.95 -0.36
CA CYS A 65 18.49 4.28 0.94
C CYS A 65 17.49 4.99 1.86
N ASP A 66 17.57 6.31 1.95
CA ASP A 66 16.67 7.12 2.77
C ASP A 66 15.21 7.08 2.25
N ILE A 67 15.01 7.22 0.93
CA ILE A 67 13.69 7.13 0.29
C ILE A 67 13.06 5.73 0.50
N SER A 68 13.82 4.67 0.20
CA SER A 68 13.32 3.29 0.28
C SER A 68 12.95 2.88 1.71
N SER A 69 13.67 3.38 2.71
CA SER A 69 13.38 3.16 4.12
C SER A 69 12.07 3.83 4.53
N ARG A 70 11.85 5.08 4.11
CA ARG A 70 10.60 5.80 4.36
C ARG A 70 9.41 5.13 3.66
N ILE A 71 9.59 4.65 2.43
CA ILE A 71 8.55 3.91 1.71
C ILE A 71 8.21 2.61 2.44
N HIS A 72 9.21 1.85 2.91
CA HIS A 72 8.97 0.63 3.69
C HIS A 72 8.16 0.92 4.95
N LEU A 73 8.52 1.96 5.70
CA LEU A 73 7.80 2.36 6.90
C LEU A 73 6.35 2.72 6.57
N LEU A 74 6.15 3.48 5.49
CA LEU A 74 4.82 3.90 5.05
C LEU A 74 3.94 2.73 4.60
N VAL A 75 4.50 1.76 3.86
CA VAL A 75 3.81 0.52 3.47
C VAL A 75 3.38 -0.30 4.68
N ASN A 76 4.22 -0.41 5.71
CA ASN A 76 3.90 -1.15 6.94
C ASN A 76 2.66 -0.60 7.65
N TYR A 77 2.43 0.71 7.60
CA TYR A 77 1.19 1.33 8.12
C TYR A 77 0.05 1.31 7.11
N ALA A 78 0.34 1.42 5.81
CA ALA A 78 -0.67 1.52 4.77
C ALA A 78 -1.43 0.22 4.53
N ILE A 79 -0.74 -0.94 4.56
CA ILE A 79 -1.37 -2.25 4.38
C ILE A 79 -2.48 -2.51 5.43
N PRO A 80 -2.21 -2.44 6.75
CA PRO A 80 -3.25 -2.68 7.76
C PRO A 80 -4.35 -1.61 7.70
N ALA A 81 -4.03 -0.36 7.38
CA ALA A 81 -5.01 0.69 7.18
C ALA A 81 -5.97 0.35 6.01
N CYS A 82 -5.45 -0.11 4.88
CA CYS A 82 -6.27 -0.57 3.76
C CYS A 82 -7.12 -1.81 4.12
N SER A 83 -6.56 -2.76 4.87
CA SER A 83 -7.29 -3.93 5.36
C SER A 83 -8.46 -3.53 6.26
N LEU A 84 -8.26 -2.57 7.16
CA LEU A 84 -9.33 -2.03 8.01
C LEU A 84 -10.44 -1.35 7.19
N ALA A 85 -10.09 -0.58 6.16
CA ALA A 85 -11.06 0.02 5.25
C ALA A 85 -11.89 -1.05 4.52
N GLN A 86 -11.26 -2.14 4.07
CA GLN A 86 -11.94 -3.26 3.44
C GLN A 86 -12.88 -3.99 4.42
N MET A 87 -12.44 -4.24 5.66
CA MET A 87 -13.26 -4.85 6.71
C MET A 87 -14.48 -3.99 7.05
N ARG A 88 -14.32 -2.67 7.16
CA ARG A 88 -15.44 -1.74 7.38
C ARG A 88 -16.48 -1.79 6.26
N ARG A 89 -16.03 -1.94 5.02
CA ARG A 89 -16.93 -2.12 3.88
C ARG A 89 -17.71 -3.43 3.99
N LEU A 90 -17.04 -4.53 4.36
CA LEU A 90 -17.68 -5.83 4.55
C LEU A 90 -18.69 -5.80 5.70
N GLU A 91 -18.35 -5.18 6.82
CA GLU A 91 -19.25 -4.97 7.96
C GLU A 91 -20.50 -4.19 7.54
N SER A 92 -20.35 -3.11 6.78
CA SER A 92 -21.49 -2.34 6.29
C SER A 92 -22.37 -3.10 5.28
N VAL A 93 -21.86 -4.13 4.61
CA VAL A 93 -22.66 -4.97 3.69
C VAL A 93 -23.33 -6.12 4.45
N ALA A 94 -22.67 -6.68 5.45
CA ALA A 94 -23.20 -7.75 6.30
C ALA A 94 -24.26 -7.23 7.28
N SER A 95 -24.09 -6.00 7.78
CA SER A 95 -25.06 -5.32 8.62
C SER A 95 -26.29 -4.96 7.78
N SER A 96 -27.42 -5.62 8.06
CA SER A 96 -28.71 -5.41 7.40
C SER A 96 -29.32 -4.02 7.59
N ARG A 97 -28.61 -3.07 8.22
CA ARG A 97 -28.93 -1.63 8.32
C ARG A 97 -28.77 -0.89 7.00
N ARG A 98 -29.26 -1.47 5.91
CA ARG A 98 -29.29 -0.88 4.57
C ARG A 98 -30.41 0.16 4.49
N SER A 99 -30.37 1.19 5.35
CA SER A 99 -31.12 2.41 5.09
C SER A 99 -30.60 2.99 3.78
N LEU A 100 -31.49 3.25 2.82
CA LEU A 100 -31.23 3.87 1.51
C LEU A 100 -29.97 4.76 1.52
N ILE A 101 -28.84 4.19 1.09
CA ILE A 101 -27.55 4.89 1.13
C ILE A 101 -27.64 6.05 0.15
N SER A 102 -27.71 7.27 0.65
CA SER A 102 -27.76 8.46 -0.18
C SER A 102 -26.43 8.64 -0.93
N ALA A 103 -26.46 9.33 -2.07
CA ALA A 103 -25.24 9.69 -2.82
C ALA A 103 -24.23 10.45 -1.93
N ARG A 104 -24.72 11.22 -0.94
CA ARG A 104 -23.90 11.94 0.04
C ARG A 104 -23.16 10.98 0.97
N ASP A 105 -23.79 9.89 1.41
CA ASP A 105 -23.16 8.88 2.26
C ASP A 105 -22.10 8.09 1.50
N ARG A 106 -22.33 7.81 0.20
CA ARG A 106 -21.32 7.17 -0.63
C ARG A 106 -20.07 8.03 -0.81
N LYS A 107 -20.23 9.34 -1.00
CA LYS A 107 -19.10 10.28 -1.11
C LYS A 107 -18.33 10.37 0.22
N ARG A 108 -19.04 10.42 1.36
CA ARG A 108 -18.42 10.44 2.69
C ARG A 108 -17.61 9.16 2.97
N ARG A 109 -18.15 7.98 2.63
CA ARG A 109 -17.43 6.71 2.77
C ARG A 109 -16.15 6.69 1.92
N LEU A 110 -16.23 7.14 0.67
CA LEU A 110 -15.07 7.19 -0.22
C LEU A 110 -13.98 8.14 0.30
N LEU A 111 -14.36 9.32 0.82
CA LEU A 111 -13.43 10.23 1.50
C LEU A 111 -12.79 9.61 2.74
N GLN A 112 -13.58 8.87 3.54
CA GLN A 112 -13.06 8.16 4.71
C GLN A 112 -12.10 7.03 4.33
N GLU A 113 -12.42 6.25 3.29
CA GLU A 113 -11.54 5.20 2.77
C GLU A 113 -10.21 5.78 2.28
N ILE A 114 -10.26 6.84 1.45
CA ILE A 114 -9.05 7.51 0.96
C ILE A 114 -8.24 8.10 2.11
N GLY A 115 -8.89 8.77 3.06
CA GLY A 115 -8.24 9.33 4.24
C GLY A 115 -7.56 8.24 5.07
N LEU A 116 -8.23 7.12 5.30
CA LEU A 116 -7.67 6.02 6.11
C LEU A 116 -6.50 5.35 5.38
N CYS A 117 -6.58 5.14 4.06
CA CYS A 117 -5.56 4.46 3.28
C CYS A 117 -4.32 5.32 2.95
N ILE A 118 -4.40 6.66 3.04
CA ILE A 118 -3.31 7.57 2.64
C ILE A 118 -2.91 8.51 3.78
N LEU A 119 -3.87 9.21 4.39
CA LEU A 119 -3.55 10.24 5.39
C LEU A 119 -2.96 9.61 6.67
N VAL A 120 -3.54 8.51 7.14
CA VAL A 120 -3.06 7.80 8.34
C VAL A 120 -1.61 7.32 8.19
N PRO A 121 -1.23 6.54 7.14
CA PRO A 121 0.15 6.10 7.00
C PRO A 121 1.12 7.27 6.83
N VAL A 122 0.74 8.35 6.12
CA VAL A 122 1.59 9.54 5.99
C VAL A 122 1.84 10.23 7.33
N ILE A 123 0.81 10.42 8.16
CA ILE A 123 0.94 11.04 9.48
C ILE A 123 1.82 10.18 10.40
N LEU A 124 1.57 8.86 10.43
CA LEU A 124 2.32 7.93 11.28
C LEU A 124 3.80 7.86 10.88
N THR A 125 4.09 7.76 9.57
CA THR A 125 5.46 7.81 9.06
C THR A 125 6.12 9.15 9.41
N GLY A 126 5.42 10.27 9.23
CA GLY A 126 5.95 11.59 9.58
C GLY A 126 6.29 11.72 11.06
N LEU A 127 5.40 11.25 11.95
CA LEU A 127 5.64 11.24 13.38
C LEU A 127 6.85 10.36 13.76
N CYS A 128 6.96 9.20 13.13
CA CYS A 128 8.07 8.27 13.36
C CYS A 128 9.41 8.87 12.92
N VAL A 129 9.44 9.59 11.79
CA VAL A 129 10.63 10.33 11.34
C VAL A 129 11.02 11.44 12.31
N VAL A 130 10.04 12.14 12.92
CA VAL A 130 10.31 13.16 13.94
C VAL A 130 10.90 12.55 15.22
N VAL A 131 10.43 11.37 15.63
CA VAL A 131 10.91 10.67 16.83
C VAL A 131 12.28 10.01 16.62
N GLN A 132 12.57 9.55 15.40
CA GLN A 132 13.87 8.97 15.03
C GLN A 132 14.93 10.04 14.71
N GLY A 133 14.55 11.33 14.71
CA GLY A 133 15.41 12.48 14.46
C GLY A 133 16.23 12.92 15.66
#